data_AF-A0A7W7I0M0-F1
#
_entry.id   AF-A0A7W7I0M0-F1
#
_cell.length_a   1.000
_cell.length_b   1.000
_cell.length_c   1.000
_cell.angle_alpha   90.00
_cell.angle_beta   90.00
_cell.angle_gamma   90.00
#
_symmetry.space_group_name_H-M   'P 1'
#
loop_
_entity.id
_entity.type
_entity.pdbx_description
1 polymer ?
#
loop_
_entity_poly.entity_id
_entity_poly.type
_entity_poly.pdbx_seq_one_letter_code
_entity_poly.pdbx_strand_id
1 'polypeptide(L)'
;MTDVASRLRPLDIPAIPAVGEIGGPTAGVWREGTLTRAAELETLSAWMCKHCSGSQYEALMDAVPVHLRAAREAALRIKPSGRPFHIAPSIQRAMSNLDAAEANLLGFAQPAYLLGQMPGLLNHVQRHLRPSDPRRQEFERIAQRLGAKDPDHALVDRAVRPIELEQADQIIESERRKIVTIVRGASSEALREQLRLRSFRNVLVAAVVGLMLLAIAIAVLGWLYPTRVPLCFQPSLESGESVVVCPTAYSDRLPADQQLGPELNERITQAAKPWDHLTVELIGLTAAAIAGAAAIGGFRGSSESLNLPVLLTLLKLPTGALTAFLGVLLIRGQFIPGLSALDTPAQILSWALVFGFAQHLFTRFVDQQGQTVLNNVRPPDKGEETGTR
;
A
#
# COMPACT_ATOMS: atom_id res chain seq x y z
N MET A 1 66.50 35.32 -5.53
CA MET A 1 65.31 34.91 -4.76
C MET A 1 64.95 33.51 -5.21
N THR A 2 65.55 32.56 -4.52
CA THR A 2 65.49 31.11 -4.74
C THR A 2 64.32 30.50 -3.96
N ASP A 3 63.63 29.58 -4.64
CA ASP A 3 63.17 28.28 -4.14
C ASP A 3 62.20 28.21 -2.94
N VAL A 4 60.89 28.10 -3.23
CA VAL A 4 59.86 27.58 -2.29
C VAL A 4 58.87 26.64 -3.02
N ALA A 5 59.28 25.96 -4.10
CA ALA A 5 58.37 25.14 -4.91
C ALA A 5 58.67 23.63 -4.89
N SER A 6 59.60 23.15 -4.04
CA SER A 6 60.17 21.80 -4.15
C SER A 6 59.87 20.82 -2.99
N ARG A 7 58.88 21.07 -2.12
CA ARG A 7 58.59 20.14 -0.98
C ARG A 7 57.12 19.77 -0.78
N LEU A 8 56.48 19.21 -1.80
CA LEU A 8 55.34 18.31 -1.58
C LEU A 8 55.69 16.97 -2.22
N ARG A 9 56.23 16.06 -1.40
CA ARG A 9 56.22 14.63 -1.74
C ARG A 9 54.76 14.23 -1.95
N PRO A 10 54.39 13.58 -3.06
CA PRO A 10 53.10 12.92 -3.12
C PRO A 10 53.03 11.97 -1.93
N LEU A 11 52.00 12.13 -1.09
CA LEU A 11 51.64 11.10 -0.14
C LEU A 11 51.38 9.85 -0.96
N ASP A 12 52.21 8.81 -0.78
CA ASP A 12 51.94 7.47 -1.29
C ASP A 12 50.61 7.03 -0.69
N ILE A 13 49.52 7.26 -1.41
CA ILE A 13 48.21 6.72 -1.09
C ILE A 13 48.35 5.22 -1.38
N PRO A 14 48.36 4.34 -0.37
CA PRO A 14 48.41 2.90 -0.63
C PRO A 14 47.24 2.54 -1.52
N ALA A 15 47.50 1.81 -2.60
CA ALA A 15 46.51 1.39 -3.57
C ALA A 15 45.30 0.80 -2.83
N ILE A 16 44.17 1.52 -2.86
CA ILE A 16 42.90 1.02 -2.37
C ILE A 16 42.60 -0.21 -3.25
N PRO A 17 42.43 -1.42 -2.67
CA PRO A 17 42.04 -2.57 -3.47
C PRO A 17 40.80 -2.16 -4.26
N ALA A 18 40.88 -2.31 -5.59
CA ALA A 18 39.91 -1.76 -6.52
C ALA A 18 38.48 -2.04 -6.01
N VAL A 19 37.78 -1.00 -5.56
CA VAL A 19 36.34 -1.09 -5.32
C VAL A 19 35.75 -1.53 -6.65
N GLY A 20 35.12 -2.71 -6.69
CA GLY A 20 34.52 -3.20 -7.92
C GLY A 20 33.58 -2.15 -8.49
N GLU A 21 33.54 -2.01 -9.82
CA GLU A 21 32.69 -1.02 -10.48
C GLU A 21 31.26 -1.12 -9.94
N ILE A 22 30.75 0.00 -9.41
CA ILE A 22 29.32 0.15 -9.15
C ILE A 22 28.69 0.10 -10.54
N GLY A 23 28.02 -1.00 -10.87
CA GLY A 23 27.49 -1.24 -12.20
C GLY A 23 26.62 -0.09 -12.74
N GLY A 24 26.42 -0.05 -14.05
CA GLY A 24 25.63 1.00 -14.72
C GLY A 24 24.16 1.08 -14.27
N PRO A 25 23.44 2.15 -14.66
CA PRO A 25 22.09 2.42 -14.19
C PRO A 25 21.13 1.26 -14.46
N THR A 26 20.33 0.94 -13.47
CA THR A 26 19.39 -0.18 -13.43
C THR A 26 17.95 0.29 -13.50
N ALA A 27 17.08 -0.55 -14.09
CA ALA A 27 15.65 -0.31 -14.08
C ALA A 27 15.06 -0.63 -12.70
N GLY A 28 15.07 0.36 -11.79
CA GLY A 28 14.33 0.36 -10.53
C GLY A 28 15.13 0.86 -9.33
N VAL A 29 14.56 1.80 -8.58
CA VAL A 29 15.19 2.46 -7.40
C VAL A 29 15.71 1.45 -6.36
N TRP A 30 15.00 0.35 -6.14
CA TRP A 30 15.43 -0.66 -5.16
C TRP A 30 16.70 -1.41 -5.60
N ARG A 31 16.93 -1.56 -6.91
CA ARG A 31 18.14 -2.20 -7.45
C ARG A 31 19.35 -1.31 -7.25
N GLU A 32 19.21 -0.02 -7.58
CA GLU A 32 20.23 1.01 -7.29
C GLU A 32 20.63 0.98 -5.81
N GLY A 33 19.64 1.06 -4.92
CA GLY A 33 19.88 1.03 -3.48
C GLY A 33 20.57 -0.27 -3.03
N THR A 34 20.17 -1.41 -3.59
CA THR A 34 20.78 -2.71 -3.27
C THR A 34 22.25 -2.77 -3.72
N LEU A 35 22.54 -2.35 -4.95
CA LEU A 35 23.90 -2.38 -5.51
C LEU A 35 24.83 -1.43 -4.75
N THR A 36 24.34 -0.22 -4.46
CA THR A 36 25.06 0.78 -3.68
C THR A 36 25.39 0.25 -2.29
N ARG A 37 24.37 -0.27 -1.59
CA ARG A 37 24.56 -0.83 -0.23
C ARG A 37 25.49 -2.05 -0.24
N ALA A 38 25.42 -2.89 -1.27
CA ALA A 38 26.32 -4.03 -1.39
C ALA A 38 27.79 -3.59 -1.56
N ALA A 39 28.05 -2.57 -2.39
CA ALA A 39 29.39 -2.00 -2.57
C ALA A 39 29.93 -1.33 -1.29
N GLU A 40 29.07 -0.65 -0.54
CA GLU A 40 29.41 -0.06 0.76
C GLU A 40 29.82 -1.15 1.77
N LEU A 41 28.99 -2.19 1.94
CA LEU A 41 29.28 -3.28 2.87
C LEU A 41 30.53 -4.08 2.45
N GLU A 42 30.80 -4.24 1.16
CA GLU A 42 32.03 -4.87 0.67
C GLU A 42 33.27 -4.05 1.07
N THR A 43 33.21 -2.73 0.86
CA THR A 43 34.30 -1.82 1.22
C THR A 43 34.55 -1.82 2.73
N LEU A 44 33.48 -1.78 3.53
CA LEU A 44 33.55 -1.89 4.99
C LEU A 44 34.13 -3.22 5.43
N SER A 45 33.72 -4.33 4.79
CA SER A 45 34.25 -5.66 5.10
C SER A 45 35.76 -5.75 4.85
N ALA A 46 36.23 -5.26 3.70
CA ALA A 46 37.64 -5.27 3.36
C ALA A 46 38.48 -4.41 4.31
N TRP A 47 37.95 -3.26 4.75
CA TRP A 47 38.59 -2.41 5.74
C TRP A 47 38.67 -3.07 7.12
N MET A 48 37.59 -3.71 7.59
CA MET A 48 37.56 -4.41 8.87
C MET A 48 38.48 -5.63 8.88
N CYS A 49 38.49 -6.43 7.81
CA CYS A 49 39.33 -7.63 7.70
C CYS A 49 40.82 -7.33 7.87
N LYS A 50 41.30 -6.14 7.48
CA LYS A 50 42.71 -5.73 7.69
C LYS A 50 43.09 -5.54 9.16
N HIS A 51 42.09 -5.35 10.03
CA HIS A 51 42.29 -4.99 11.42
C HIS A 51 41.68 -6.02 12.39
N CYS A 52 41.12 -7.12 11.88
CA CYS A 52 40.59 -8.21 12.69
C CYS A 52 41.66 -9.30 12.83
N SER A 53 42.06 -9.61 14.05
CA SER A 53 42.95 -10.73 14.37
C SER A 53 42.19 -11.77 15.20
N GLY A 54 41.87 -12.92 14.61
CA GLY A 54 41.28 -14.04 15.35
C GLY A 54 40.55 -15.07 14.47
N SER A 55 40.89 -16.36 14.63
CA SER A 55 40.26 -17.48 13.92
C SER A 55 38.76 -17.65 14.24
N GLN A 56 38.29 -17.08 15.36
CA GLN A 56 36.89 -17.14 15.79
C GLN A 56 35.91 -16.41 14.85
N TYR A 57 36.42 -15.51 13.97
CA TYR A 57 35.60 -14.72 13.06
C TYR A 57 35.72 -15.13 11.59
N GLU A 58 36.60 -16.08 11.27
CA GLU A 58 36.93 -16.51 9.91
C GLU A 58 35.68 -16.95 9.13
N ALA A 59 34.82 -17.77 9.75
CA ALA A 59 33.56 -18.22 9.15
C ALA A 59 32.58 -17.07 8.84
N LEU A 60 32.55 -16.00 9.66
CA LEU A 60 31.70 -14.83 9.41
C LEU A 60 32.27 -13.98 8.28
N MET A 61 33.60 -13.80 8.25
CA MET A 61 34.31 -13.07 7.21
C MET A 61 34.12 -13.72 5.83
N ASP A 62 34.22 -15.04 5.75
CA ASP A 62 34.00 -15.81 4.51
C ASP A 62 32.54 -15.78 4.04
N ALA A 63 31.58 -15.66 4.96
CA ALA A 63 30.17 -15.61 4.64
C ALA A 63 29.72 -14.25 4.05
N VAL A 64 30.39 -13.13 4.40
CA VAL A 64 30.00 -11.79 3.92
C VAL A 64 30.03 -11.68 2.40
N PRO A 65 31.12 -12.04 1.68
CA PRO A 65 31.14 -12.00 0.21
C PRO A 65 30.06 -12.86 -0.45
N VAL A 66 29.70 -14.00 0.16
CA VAL A 66 28.65 -14.90 -0.35
C VAL A 66 27.29 -14.20 -0.31
N HIS A 67 26.96 -13.56 0.81
CA HIS A 67 25.73 -12.79 0.95
C HIS A 67 25.68 -11.60 -0.01
N LEU A 68 26.76 -10.81 -0.11
CA LEU A 68 26.80 -9.66 -1.01
C LEU A 68 26.66 -10.06 -2.48
N ARG A 69 27.26 -11.18 -2.90
CA ARG A 69 27.07 -11.74 -4.24
C ARG A 69 25.62 -12.16 -4.48
N ALA A 70 25.00 -12.86 -3.53
CA ALA A 70 23.60 -13.26 -3.63
C ALA A 70 22.64 -12.05 -3.70
N ALA A 71 22.96 -10.95 -3.03
CA ALA A 71 22.21 -9.70 -3.11
C ALA A 71 22.36 -9.02 -4.49
N ARG A 72 23.59 -8.93 -5.01
CA ARG A 72 23.86 -8.39 -6.36
C ARG A 72 23.19 -9.21 -7.45
N GLU A 73 23.29 -10.53 -7.38
CA GLU A 73 22.61 -11.43 -8.32
C GLU A 73 21.10 -11.18 -8.30
N ALA A 74 20.49 -11.03 -7.11
CA ALA A 74 19.07 -10.76 -7.00
C ALA A 74 18.66 -9.40 -7.59
N ALA A 75 19.52 -8.37 -7.46
CA ALA A 75 19.30 -7.06 -8.06
C ALA A 75 19.48 -7.07 -9.58
N LEU A 76 20.54 -7.71 -10.08
CA LEU A 76 20.93 -7.74 -11.49
C LEU A 76 20.12 -8.73 -12.32
N ARG A 77 19.43 -9.70 -11.71
CA ARG A 77 18.65 -10.69 -12.46
C ARG A 77 17.50 -10.01 -13.20
N ILE A 78 17.74 -9.73 -14.47
CA ILE A 78 16.72 -9.37 -15.45
C ILE A 78 16.15 -10.69 -15.95
N LYS A 79 14.95 -11.07 -15.49
CA LYS A 79 14.23 -12.17 -16.17
C LYS A 79 13.68 -11.62 -17.49
N PRO A 80 13.83 -12.35 -18.61
CA PRO A 80 13.45 -11.87 -19.95
C PRO A 80 11.93 -11.74 -20.16
N SER A 81 11.10 -12.29 -19.28
CA SER A 81 9.64 -12.12 -19.37
C SER A 81 9.21 -10.90 -18.55
N GLY A 82 8.66 -9.86 -19.20
CA GLY A 82 8.08 -8.65 -18.59
C GLY A 82 6.85 -8.87 -17.68
N ARG A 83 6.85 -9.95 -16.88
CA ARG A 83 5.78 -10.27 -15.93
C ARG A 83 6.11 -9.64 -14.56
N PRO A 84 5.27 -8.71 -14.06
CA PRO A 84 5.52 -7.98 -12.81
C PRO A 84 5.42 -8.88 -11.55
N PHE A 85 4.93 -10.10 -11.67
CA PHE A 85 4.63 -10.99 -10.54
C PHE A 85 5.85 -11.66 -9.87
N HIS A 86 7.06 -11.56 -10.44
CA HIS A 86 8.26 -12.23 -9.90
C HIS A 86 9.29 -11.32 -9.23
N ILE A 87 8.94 -10.05 -8.98
CA ILE A 87 9.88 -9.08 -8.39
C ILE A 87 10.01 -9.27 -6.87
N ALA A 88 8.94 -9.66 -6.19
CA ALA A 88 8.92 -9.77 -4.72
C ALA A 88 9.95 -10.78 -4.15
N PRO A 89 10.13 -11.99 -4.71
CA PRO A 89 11.16 -12.92 -4.24
C PRO A 89 12.59 -12.40 -4.43
N SER A 90 12.86 -11.65 -5.51
CA SER A 90 14.18 -11.07 -5.76
C SER A 90 14.50 -9.96 -4.76
N ILE A 91 13.55 -9.08 -4.46
CA ILE A 91 13.75 -8.03 -3.44
C ILE A 91 13.97 -8.67 -2.06
N GLN A 92 13.11 -9.63 -1.68
CA GLN A 92 13.26 -10.32 -0.40
C GLN A 92 14.63 -10.99 -0.30
N ARG A 93 15.08 -11.69 -1.34
CA ARG A 93 16.41 -12.29 -1.40
C ARG A 93 17.51 -11.24 -1.30
N ALA A 94 17.40 -10.12 -2.01
CA ALA A 94 18.39 -9.05 -1.97
C ALA A 94 18.53 -8.47 -0.57
N MET A 95 17.42 -8.01 0.01
CA MET A 95 17.40 -7.39 1.34
C MET A 95 17.83 -8.37 2.43
N SER A 96 17.32 -9.62 2.42
CA SER A 96 17.71 -10.60 3.43
C SER A 96 19.21 -10.93 3.42
N ASN A 97 19.84 -10.88 2.24
CA ASN A 97 21.27 -11.10 2.12
C ASN A 97 22.08 -9.86 2.53
N LEU A 98 21.62 -8.64 2.22
CA LEU A 98 22.25 -7.43 2.76
C LEU A 98 22.19 -7.40 4.28
N ASP A 99 21.03 -7.68 4.87
CA ASP A 99 20.85 -7.73 6.33
C ASP A 99 21.72 -8.82 6.97
N ALA A 100 21.88 -9.97 6.30
CA ALA A 100 22.77 -11.04 6.77
C ALA A 100 24.25 -10.64 6.69
N ALA A 101 24.67 -9.97 5.61
CA ALA A 101 26.02 -9.45 5.47
C ALA A 101 26.33 -8.41 6.55
N GLU A 102 25.41 -7.47 6.79
CA GLU A 102 25.54 -6.45 7.83
C GLU A 102 25.57 -7.08 9.24
N ALA A 103 24.71 -8.06 9.52
CA ALA A 103 24.74 -8.78 10.80
C ALA A 103 26.08 -9.51 11.02
N ASN A 104 26.63 -10.14 9.99
CA ASN A 104 27.93 -10.79 10.08
C ASN A 104 29.05 -9.76 10.31
N LEU A 105 29.03 -8.62 9.60
CA LEU A 105 29.97 -7.51 9.79
C LEU A 105 29.95 -6.97 11.22
N LEU A 106 28.78 -6.70 11.78
CA LEU A 106 28.64 -6.29 13.18
C LEU A 106 29.16 -7.37 14.15
N GLY A 107 29.12 -8.64 13.74
CA GLY A 107 29.64 -9.78 14.49
C GLY A 107 31.16 -9.82 14.65
N PHE A 108 31.93 -9.15 13.78
CA PHE A 108 33.39 -9.08 13.90
C PHE A 108 33.96 -7.64 13.84
N ALA A 109 33.10 -6.62 13.71
CA ALA A 109 33.50 -5.22 13.71
C ALA A 109 34.23 -4.82 14.99
N GLN A 110 35.15 -3.86 14.91
CA GLN A 110 35.83 -3.35 16.10
C GLN A 110 34.83 -2.73 17.10
N PRO A 111 35.06 -2.83 18.42
CA PRO A 111 34.21 -2.22 19.42
C PRO A 111 33.97 -0.72 19.20
N ALA A 112 35.02 0.03 18.86
CA ALA A 112 34.91 1.46 18.53
C ALA A 112 33.96 1.75 17.35
N TYR A 113 33.95 0.89 16.33
CA TYR A 113 33.02 1.02 15.20
C TYR A 113 31.57 0.76 15.64
N LEU A 114 31.33 -0.30 16.42
CA LEU A 114 30.01 -0.60 16.98
C LEU A 114 29.49 0.52 17.88
N LEU A 115 30.37 1.12 18.69
CA LEU A 115 30.03 2.25 19.54
C LEU A 115 29.56 3.45 18.69
N GLY A 116 30.27 3.76 17.61
CA GLY A 116 29.90 4.82 16.67
C GLY A 116 28.57 4.57 15.95
N GLN A 117 28.23 3.30 15.69
CA GLN A 117 26.97 2.92 15.04
C GLN A 117 25.78 2.86 16.01
N MET A 118 26.01 2.88 17.33
CA MET A 118 24.98 2.66 18.35
C MET A 118 23.74 3.56 18.19
N PRO A 119 23.85 4.87 17.93
CA PRO A 119 22.66 5.71 17.74
C PRO A 119 21.83 5.32 16.51
N GLY A 120 22.49 4.95 15.40
CA GLY A 120 21.84 4.50 14.18
C GLY A 120 21.13 3.16 14.38
N LEU A 121 21.79 2.21 15.04
CA LEU A 121 21.22 0.91 15.38
C LEU A 121 20.04 1.04 16.37
N LEU A 122 20.13 1.94 17.35
CA LEU A 122 19.04 2.23 18.30
C LEU A 122 17.80 2.74 17.56
N ASN A 123 17.97 3.74 16.69
CA ASN A 123 16.87 4.26 15.89
C ASN A 123 16.24 3.17 15.00
N HIS A 124 17.06 2.35 14.34
CA HIS A 124 16.57 1.23 13.52
C HIS A 124 15.73 0.24 14.33
N VAL A 125 16.19 -0.13 15.52
CA VAL A 125 15.47 -1.02 16.43
C VAL A 125 14.17 -0.38 16.92
N GLN A 126 14.19 0.88 17.35
CA GLN A 126 13.01 1.59 17.84
C GLN A 126 11.93 1.79 16.76
N ARG A 127 12.35 1.97 15.50
CA ARG A 127 11.45 2.16 14.36
C ARG A 127 10.70 0.90 13.98
N HIS A 128 11.33 -0.27 14.08
CA HIS A 128 10.77 -1.53 13.57
C HIS A 128 10.33 -2.51 14.66
N LEU A 129 10.71 -2.27 15.93
CA LEU A 129 10.24 -3.07 17.06
C LEU A 129 9.33 -2.23 17.98
N ARG A 130 8.26 -2.87 18.47
CA ARG A 130 7.30 -2.25 19.39
C ARG A 130 7.96 -1.97 20.75
N PRO A 131 7.54 -0.93 21.51
CA PRO A 131 8.07 -0.64 22.84
C PRO A 131 7.97 -1.79 23.85
N SER A 132 6.99 -2.69 23.67
CA SER A 132 6.81 -3.88 24.50
C SER A 132 7.63 -5.10 24.07
N ASP A 133 8.38 -5.03 22.96
CA ASP A 133 9.22 -6.15 22.50
C ASP A 133 10.45 -6.30 23.41
N PRO A 134 10.69 -7.50 23.99
CA PRO A 134 11.83 -7.70 24.90
C PRO A 134 13.19 -7.44 24.24
N ARG A 135 13.30 -7.62 22.91
CA ARG A 135 14.53 -7.35 22.16
C ARG A 135 14.82 -5.85 22.12
N ARG A 136 13.79 -5.01 21.98
CA ARG A 136 13.94 -3.56 21.99
C ARG A 136 14.35 -3.05 23.38
N GLN A 137 13.67 -3.53 24.42
CA GLN A 137 13.98 -3.15 25.80
C GLN A 137 15.42 -3.51 26.18
N GLU A 138 15.89 -4.69 25.78
CA GLU A 138 17.29 -5.09 26.01
C GLU A 138 18.27 -4.22 25.22
N PHE A 139 17.94 -3.82 23.99
CA PHE A 139 18.78 -2.92 23.21
C PHE A 139 18.87 -1.52 23.82
N GLU A 140 17.74 -0.96 24.25
CA GLU A 140 17.68 0.33 24.94
C GLU A 140 18.50 0.29 26.23
N ARG A 141 18.45 -0.80 26.99
CA ARG A 141 19.30 -1.02 28.16
C ARG A 141 20.80 -1.03 27.82
N ILE A 142 21.20 -1.70 26.75
CA ILE A 142 22.60 -1.74 26.28
C ILE A 142 23.05 -0.35 25.81
N ALA A 143 22.23 0.33 25.02
CA ALA A 143 22.50 1.69 24.52
C ALA A 143 22.67 2.70 25.67
N GLN A 144 21.81 2.62 26.68
CA GLN A 144 21.92 3.43 27.91
C GLN A 144 23.25 3.17 28.65
N ARG A 145 23.66 1.91 28.80
CA ARG A 145 24.95 1.55 29.41
C ARG A 145 26.15 2.06 28.65
N LEU A 146 26.02 2.31 27.35
CA LEU A 146 27.06 2.83 26.47
C LEU A 146 26.96 4.37 26.29
N GLY A 147 26.02 5.04 26.95
CA GLY A 147 25.86 6.49 26.88
C GLY A 147 25.30 6.99 25.54
N ALA A 148 24.75 6.12 24.69
CA ALA A 148 24.07 6.53 23.47
C ALA A 148 22.73 7.21 23.83
N LYS A 149 22.60 8.50 23.51
CA LYS A 149 21.39 9.29 23.79
C LYS A 149 20.29 8.98 22.76
N ASP A 150 19.08 8.79 23.27
CA ASP A 150 17.85 8.81 22.47
C ASP A 150 17.54 10.26 22.04
N PRO A 151 17.39 10.55 20.74
CA PRO A 151 17.04 11.90 20.27
C PRO A 151 15.60 12.32 20.62
N ASP A 152 14.66 11.38 20.72
CA ASP A 152 13.22 11.63 20.88
C ASP A 152 12.78 11.54 22.36
N HIS A 153 13.59 10.91 23.20
CA HIS A 153 13.42 10.89 24.65
C HIS A 153 14.65 11.45 25.35
N ALA A 154 14.63 12.77 25.60
CA ALA A 154 15.52 13.41 26.58
C ALA A 154 15.19 12.87 27.98
N LEU A 155 15.68 11.67 28.29
CA LEU A 155 15.55 11.08 29.61
C LEU A 155 16.48 11.84 30.56
N VAL A 156 15.84 12.70 31.37
CA VAL A 156 16.21 13.20 32.70
C VAL A 156 17.70 13.04 33.03
N ASP A 157 18.44 14.12 32.81
CA ASP A 157 19.45 14.75 33.67
C ASP A 157 20.07 13.90 34.82
N ARG A 158 20.51 12.68 34.53
CA ARG A 158 21.54 12.00 35.32
C ARG A 158 22.84 12.23 34.59
N ALA A 159 23.73 12.97 35.23
CA ALA A 159 25.11 13.17 34.80
C ALA A 159 25.72 11.81 34.39
N VAL A 160 25.66 11.50 33.10
CA VAL A 160 26.31 10.33 32.52
C VAL A 160 27.80 10.62 32.67
N ARG A 161 28.45 9.95 33.63
CA ARG A 161 29.90 10.00 33.75
C ARG A 161 30.46 9.50 32.41
N PRO A 162 31.48 10.16 31.84
CA PRO A 162 32.13 9.65 30.64
C PRO A 162 32.59 8.22 30.94
N ILE A 163 32.07 7.26 30.20
CA ILE A 163 32.49 5.87 30.29
C ILE A 163 33.91 5.82 29.72
N GLU A 164 34.84 5.21 30.45
CA GLU A 164 36.17 4.96 29.93
C GLU A 164 36.08 4.05 28.71
N LEU A 165 36.80 4.39 27.63
CA LEU A 165 36.75 3.66 26.35
C LEU A 165 36.95 2.15 26.53
N GLU A 166 37.84 1.75 27.44
CA GLU A 166 38.12 0.35 27.76
C GLU A 166 36.93 -0.40 28.39
N GLN A 167 36.13 0.29 29.22
CA GLN A 167 34.90 -0.28 29.79
C GLN A 167 33.80 -0.41 28.72
N ALA A 168 33.68 0.58 27.82
CA ALA A 168 32.75 0.51 26.69
C ALA A 168 33.08 -0.66 25.76
N ASP A 169 34.36 -0.89 25.47
CA ASP A 169 34.82 -2.00 24.64
C ASP A 169 34.47 -3.36 25.25
N GLN A 170 34.67 -3.53 26.56
CA GLN A 170 34.30 -4.76 27.28
C GLN A 170 32.78 -5.03 27.26
N ILE A 171 31.96 -3.99 27.43
CA ILE A 171 30.50 -4.10 27.34
C ILE A 171 30.09 -4.51 25.92
N ILE A 172 30.68 -3.87 24.90
CA ILE A 172 30.39 -4.20 23.51
C ILE A 172 30.76 -5.65 23.21
N GLU A 173 31.94 -6.10 23.61
CA GLU A 173 32.39 -7.46 23.29
C GLU A 173 31.52 -8.53 23.97
N SER A 174 31.13 -8.31 25.22
CA SER A 174 30.25 -9.23 25.96
C SER A 174 28.80 -9.25 25.44
N GLU A 175 28.28 -8.10 24.99
CA GLU A 175 26.89 -7.96 24.54
C GLU A 175 26.72 -8.07 23.01
N ARG A 176 27.83 -8.16 22.25
CA ARG A 176 27.89 -8.16 20.78
C ARG A 176 26.87 -9.09 20.13
N ARG A 177 26.82 -10.34 20.59
CA ARG A 177 25.90 -11.34 20.04
C ARG A 177 24.44 -10.95 20.23
N LYS A 178 24.10 -10.30 21.35
CA LYS A 178 22.75 -9.78 21.60
C LYS A 178 22.44 -8.63 20.66
N ILE A 179 23.35 -7.66 20.54
CA ILE A 179 23.22 -6.51 19.62
C ILE A 179 22.92 -7.00 18.20
N VAL A 180 23.76 -7.90 17.66
CA VAL A 180 23.60 -8.45 16.30
C VAL A 180 22.27 -9.18 16.14
N THR A 181 21.88 -10.01 17.12
CA THR A 181 20.63 -10.77 17.08
C THR A 181 19.41 -9.84 17.08
N ILE A 182 19.44 -8.78 17.88
CA ILE A 182 18.36 -7.79 17.96
C ILE A 182 18.24 -7.02 16.65
N VAL A 183 19.36 -6.51 16.11
CA VAL A 183 19.39 -5.74 14.85
C VAL A 183 18.89 -6.60 13.67
N ARG A 184 19.28 -7.87 13.61
CA ARG A 184 18.75 -8.82 12.61
C ARG A 184 17.25 -9.05 12.79
N GLY A 185 16.77 -9.12 14.04
CA GLY A 185 15.35 -9.18 14.36
C GLY A 185 14.58 -7.96 13.87
N ALA A 186 15.10 -6.75 14.11
CA ALA A 186 14.51 -5.49 13.63
C ALA A 186 14.49 -5.43 12.10
N SER A 187 15.58 -5.82 11.43
CA SER A 187 15.68 -5.82 9.96
C SER A 187 14.70 -6.82 9.32
N SER A 188 14.50 -7.98 9.94
CA SER A 188 13.46 -8.93 9.50
C SER A 188 12.04 -8.37 9.62
N GLU A 189 11.73 -7.57 10.65
CA GLU A 189 10.42 -6.92 10.78
C GLU A 189 10.27 -5.77 9.77
N ALA A 190 11.31 -4.96 9.57
CA ALA A 190 11.35 -3.93 8.53
C ALA A 190 11.04 -4.50 7.13
N LEU A 191 11.63 -5.67 6.81
CA LEU A 191 11.38 -6.36 5.55
C LEU A 191 9.92 -6.83 5.43
N ARG A 192 9.34 -7.38 6.51
CA ARG A 192 7.93 -7.82 6.54
C ARG A 192 6.98 -6.66 6.31
N GLU A 193 7.24 -5.50 6.90
CA GLU A 193 6.46 -4.28 6.70
C GLU A 193 6.45 -3.85 5.23
N GLN A 194 7.62 -3.79 4.60
CA GLN A 194 7.73 -3.44 3.18
C GLN A 194 7.01 -4.43 2.26
N LEU A 195 7.09 -5.73 2.55
CA LEU A 195 6.39 -6.76 1.77
C LEU A 195 4.87 -6.66 1.90
N ARG A 196 4.35 -6.38 3.10
CA ARG A 196 2.91 -6.18 3.34
C ARG A 196 2.37 -5.00 2.55
N LEU A 197 3.09 -3.87 2.55
CA LEU A 197 2.69 -2.66 1.81
C LEU A 197 2.58 -2.92 0.30
N ARG A 198 3.54 -3.63 -0.29
CA ARG A 198 3.51 -3.96 -1.72
C ARG A 198 2.43 -4.98 -2.06
N SER A 199 2.22 -5.99 -1.22
CA SER A 199 1.11 -6.95 -1.41
C SER A 199 -0.23 -6.23 -1.38
N PHE A 200 -0.43 -5.35 -0.40
CA PHE A 200 -1.62 -4.52 -0.30
C PHE A 200 -1.81 -3.64 -1.53
N ARG A 201 -0.74 -2.97 -1.99
CA ARG A 201 -0.77 -2.19 -3.24
C ARG A 201 -1.17 -3.03 -4.44
N ASN A 202 -0.62 -4.24 -4.60
CA ASN A 202 -0.94 -5.11 -5.75
C ASN A 202 -2.40 -5.57 -5.71
N VAL A 203 -2.92 -5.96 -4.55
CA VAL A 203 -4.33 -6.30 -4.36
C VAL A 203 -5.22 -5.09 -4.68
N LEU A 204 -4.82 -3.91 -4.23
CA LEU A 204 -5.55 -2.68 -4.51
C LEU A 204 -5.55 -2.31 -5.99
N VAL A 205 -4.40 -2.43 -6.69
CA VAL A 205 -4.34 -2.25 -8.16
C VAL A 205 -5.24 -3.25 -8.87
N ALA A 206 -5.20 -4.53 -8.48
CA ALA A 206 -6.05 -5.56 -9.06
C ALA A 206 -7.55 -5.25 -8.84
N ALA A 207 -7.92 -4.75 -7.67
CA ALA A 207 -9.28 -4.32 -7.37
C ALA A 207 -9.70 -3.12 -8.23
N VAL A 208 -8.85 -2.08 -8.36
CA VAL A 208 -9.12 -0.93 -9.24
C VAL A 208 -9.34 -1.38 -10.68
N VAL A 209 -8.44 -2.20 -11.22
CA VAL A 209 -8.54 -2.72 -12.60
C VAL A 209 -9.79 -3.58 -12.75
N GLY A 210 -10.07 -4.49 -11.81
CA GLY A 210 -11.24 -5.36 -11.85
C GLY A 210 -12.55 -4.58 -11.83
N LEU A 211 -12.67 -3.58 -10.95
CA LEU A 211 -13.87 -2.74 -10.88
C LEU A 211 -14.02 -1.81 -12.10
N MET A 212 -12.91 -1.28 -12.64
CA MET A 212 -12.95 -0.52 -13.90
C MET A 212 -13.40 -1.39 -15.07
N LEU A 213 -12.89 -2.62 -15.19
CA LEU A 213 -13.34 -3.57 -16.21
C LEU A 213 -14.82 -3.91 -16.04
N LEU A 214 -15.30 -4.04 -14.80
CA LEU A 214 -16.71 -4.27 -14.52
C LEU A 214 -17.59 -3.08 -14.95
N ALA A 215 -17.20 -1.84 -14.61
CA ALA A 215 -17.90 -0.64 -15.06
C ALA A 215 -17.93 -0.57 -16.60
N ILE A 216 -16.78 -0.74 -17.26
CA ILE A 216 -16.69 -0.76 -18.73
C ILE A 216 -17.59 -1.86 -19.32
N ALA A 217 -17.63 -3.05 -18.71
CA ALA A 217 -18.49 -4.14 -19.17
C ALA A 217 -19.98 -3.76 -19.06
N ILE A 218 -20.40 -3.09 -17.98
CA ILE A 218 -21.78 -2.60 -17.83
C ILE A 218 -22.10 -1.54 -18.87
N ALA A 219 -21.22 -0.55 -19.08
CA ALA A 219 -21.39 0.44 -20.15
C ALA A 219 -21.51 -0.20 -21.54
N VAL A 220 -20.64 -1.17 -21.87
CA VAL A 220 -20.66 -1.89 -23.16
C VAL A 220 -21.91 -2.75 -23.29
N LEU A 221 -22.36 -3.41 -22.22
CA LEU A 221 -23.61 -4.19 -22.24
C LEU A 221 -24.84 -3.29 -22.41
N GLY A 222 -24.89 -2.15 -21.72
CA GLY A 222 -25.96 -1.17 -21.88
C GLY A 222 -25.99 -0.54 -23.28
N TRP A 223 -24.81 -0.37 -23.88
CA TRP A 223 -24.65 0.06 -25.27
C TRP A 223 -25.20 -0.95 -26.27
N LEU A 224 -24.80 -2.22 -26.14
CA LEU A 224 -25.18 -3.30 -27.06
C LEU A 224 -26.62 -3.79 -26.83
N TYR A 225 -27.12 -3.70 -25.61
CA TYR A 225 -28.42 -4.24 -25.19
C TYR A 225 -29.21 -3.23 -24.32
N PRO A 226 -29.60 -2.07 -24.86
CA PRO A 226 -30.24 -1.00 -24.08
C PRO A 226 -31.57 -1.40 -23.43
N THR A 227 -32.25 -2.43 -23.97
CA THR A 227 -33.59 -2.84 -23.55
C THR A 227 -33.60 -3.95 -22.49
N ARG A 228 -32.47 -4.58 -22.16
CA ARG A 228 -32.44 -5.70 -21.18
C ARG A 228 -32.58 -5.24 -19.74
N VAL A 229 -31.95 -4.11 -19.40
CA VAL A 229 -32.00 -3.50 -18.06
C VAL A 229 -32.25 -2.00 -18.23
N PRO A 230 -33.46 -1.57 -18.65
CA PRO A 230 -33.73 -0.16 -18.87
C PRO A 230 -33.72 0.58 -17.52
N LEU A 231 -32.99 1.70 -17.44
CA LEU A 231 -32.93 2.58 -16.27
C LEU A 231 -34.11 3.58 -16.23
N CYS A 232 -35.27 3.15 -16.72
CA CYS A 232 -36.42 4.02 -16.93
C CYS A 232 -37.43 3.93 -15.78
N PHE A 233 -38.19 4.99 -15.56
CA PHE A 233 -39.22 5.12 -14.54
C PHE A 233 -40.57 5.46 -15.19
N GLN A 234 -41.67 5.09 -14.53
CA GLN A 234 -43.03 5.39 -14.96
C GLN A 234 -43.72 6.23 -13.87
N PRO A 235 -43.47 7.54 -13.82
CA PRO A 235 -44.26 8.45 -12.99
C PRO A 235 -45.71 8.55 -13.48
N SER A 236 -46.64 8.63 -12.53
CA SER A 236 -48.06 8.88 -12.79
C SER A 236 -48.35 10.38 -12.64
N LEU A 237 -48.95 10.99 -13.65
CA LEU A 237 -49.39 12.39 -13.60
C LEU A 237 -50.75 12.52 -12.92
N GLU A 238 -51.06 13.71 -12.40
CA GLU A 238 -52.35 14.02 -11.77
C GLU A 238 -53.55 13.84 -12.73
N SER A 239 -53.31 13.87 -14.04
CA SER A 239 -54.31 13.61 -15.09
C SER A 239 -54.64 12.12 -15.29
N GLY A 240 -53.99 11.21 -14.57
CA GLY A 240 -54.12 9.75 -14.75
C GLY A 240 -53.30 9.18 -15.91
N GLU A 241 -52.58 10.03 -16.65
CA GLU A 241 -51.62 9.63 -17.68
C GLU A 241 -50.28 9.24 -17.05
N SER A 242 -49.45 8.45 -17.75
CA SER A 242 -48.06 8.17 -17.35
C SER A 242 -47.08 8.50 -18.46
N VAL A 243 -45.83 8.79 -18.11
CA VAL A 243 -44.74 9.00 -19.07
C VAL A 243 -43.60 8.07 -18.71
N VAL A 244 -42.90 7.51 -19.70
CA VAL A 244 -41.68 6.75 -19.44
C VAL A 244 -40.49 7.70 -19.51
N VAL A 245 -39.72 7.78 -18.42
CA VAL A 245 -38.57 8.67 -18.30
C VAL A 245 -37.30 7.83 -18.15
N CYS A 246 -36.33 8.01 -19.04
CA CYS A 246 -35.03 7.37 -19.01
C CYS A 246 -33.91 8.42 -18.78
N PRO A 247 -32.67 8.03 -18.46
CA PRO A 247 -31.60 8.97 -18.14
C PRO A 247 -31.30 10.04 -19.19
N THR A 248 -31.48 9.75 -20.49
CA THR A 248 -31.18 10.69 -21.58
C THR A 248 -32.39 11.08 -22.44
N ALA A 249 -33.53 10.42 -22.28
CA ALA A 249 -34.72 10.64 -23.10
C ALA A 249 -36.01 10.32 -22.32
N TYR A 250 -37.15 10.79 -22.85
CA TYR A 250 -38.49 10.50 -22.33
C TYR A 250 -39.40 10.09 -23.49
N SER A 251 -40.46 9.34 -23.20
CA SER A 251 -41.50 8.97 -24.17
C SER A 251 -42.61 10.01 -24.25
N ASP A 252 -43.47 9.88 -25.26
CA ASP A 252 -44.78 10.51 -25.26
C ASP A 252 -45.66 9.97 -24.13
N ARG A 253 -46.77 10.68 -23.84
CA ARG A 253 -47.72 10.32 -22.79
C ARG A 253 -48.46 9.03 -23.12
N LEU A 254 -48.58 8.16 -22.13
CA LEU A 254 -49.43 6.97 -22.16
C LEU A 254 -50.76 7.25 -21.44
N PRO A 255 -51.91 7.01 -22.08
CA PRO A 255 -53.20 7.04 -21.43
C PRO A 255 -53.36 5.86 -20.44
N ALA A 256 -54.30 6.00 -19.51
CA ALA A 256 -54.45 5.10 -18.35
C ALA A 256 -54.70 3.63 -18.71
N ASP A 257 -55.29 3.37 -19.87
CA ASP A 257 -55.61 2.03 -20.41
C ASP A 257 -54.37 1.29 -20.96
N GLN A 258 -53.28 2.00 -21.26
CA GLN A 258 -52.06 1.48 -21.88
C GLN A 258 -50.88 1.34 -20.90
N GLN A 259 -51.15 1.53 -19.60
CA GLN A 259 -50.12 1.55 -18.55
C GLN A 259 -49.59 0.17 -18.18
N LEU A 260 -50.13 -0.91 -18.76
CA LEU A 260 -49.72 -2.29 -18.53
C LEU A 260 -49.61 -3.06 -19.86
N GLY A 261 -48.68 -4.02 -19.93
CA GLY A 261 -48.61 -4.96 -21.04
C GLY A 261 -47.67 -4.53 -22.18
N PRO A 262 -47.95 -4.95 -23.44
CA PRO A 262 -47.00 -4.83 -24.54
C PRO A 262 -46.74 -3.38 -24.98
N GLU A 263 -47.73 -2.50 -24.88
CA GLU A 263 -47.62 -1.10 -25.28
C GLU A 263 -46.66 -0.31 -24.37
N LEU A 264 -46.69 -0.58 -23.06
CA LEU A 264 -45.71 -0.05 -22.13
C LEU A 264 -44.28 -0.49 -22.49
N ASN A 265 -44.09 -1.77 -22.82
CA ASN A 265 -42.78 -2.29 -23.22
C ASN A 265 -42.27 -1.62 -24.51
N GLU A 266 -43.15 -1.38 -25.49
CA GLU A 266 -42.80 -0.67 -26.71
C GLU A 266 -42.32 0.75 -26.40
N ARG A 267 -43.03 1.49 -25.54
CA ARG A 267 -42.63 2.84 -25.11
C ARG A 267 -41.30 2.85 -24.37
N ILE A 268 -41.05 1.86 -23.50
CA ILE A 268 -39.75 1.67 -22.85
C ILE A 268 -38.65 1.46 -23.90
N THR A 269 -38.89 0.63 -24.92
CA THR A 269 -37.89 0.40 -25.98
C THR A 269 -37.63 1.63 -26.85
N GLN A 270 -38.63 2.50 -27.05
CA GLN A 270 -38.47 3.75 -27.80
C GLN A 270 -37.67 4.80 -27.01
N ALA A 271 -37.94 4.90 -25.70
CA ALA A 271 -37.30 5.86 -24.81
C ALA A 271 -35.88 5.45 -24.41
N ALA A 272 -35.62 4.16 -24.18
CA ALA A 272 -34.31 3.66 -23.79
C ALA A 272 -33.26 3.91 -24.88
N LYS A 273 -32.16 4.59 -24.53
CA LYS A 273 -31.05 4.89 -25.45
C LYS A 273 -29.79 4.14 -25.06
N PRO A 274 -28.93 3.77 -26.04
CA PRO A 274 -27.65 3.11 -25.77
C PRO A 274 -26.71 3.88 -24.82
N TRP A 275 -26.84 5.21 -24.77
CA TRP A 275 -26.02 6.08 -23.93
C TRP A 275 -26.45 6.12 -22.46
N ASP A 276 -27.66 5.64 -22.11
CA ASP A 276 -28.23 5.80 -20.77
C ASP A 276 -27.32 5.27 -19.65
N HIS A 277 -26.72 4.10 -19.86
CA HIS A 277 -25.80 3.48 -18.88
C HIS A 277 -24.49 4.26 -18.77
N LEU A 278 -23.90 4.62 -19.91
CA LEU A 278 -22.64 5.38 -19.94
C LEU A 278 -22.80 6.75 -19.29
N THR A 279 -23.91 7.45 -19.53
CA THR A 279 -24.18 8.76 -18.93
C THR A 279 -24.27 8.66 -17.41
N VAL A 280 -25.00 7.68 -16.89
CA VAL A 280 -25.12 7.46 -15.44
C VAL A 280 -23.76 7.13 -14.80
N GLU A 281 -22.99 6.23 -15.42
CA GLU A 281 -21.66 5.86 -14.93
C GLU A 281 -20.67 7.04 -14.97
N LEU A 282 -20.68 7.84 -16.04
CA LEU A 282 -19.79 8.99 -16.19
C LEU A 282 -20.08 10.08 -15.15
N ILE A 283 -21.35 10.31 -14.84
CA ILE A 283 -21.74 11.23 -13.76
C ILE A 283 -21.28 10.68 -12.41
N GLY A 284 -21.47 9.38 -12.17
CA GLY A 284 -20.97 8.71 -10.97
C GLY A 284 -19.45 8.82 -10.80
N LEU A 285 -18.71 8.62 -11.89
CA LEU A 285 -17.26 8.78 -11.96
C LEU A 285 -16.84 10.23 -11.68
N THR A 286 -17.56 11.21 -12.24
CA THR A 286 -17.28 12.64 -12.02
C THR A 286 -17.50 13.01 -10.55
N ALA A 287 -18.61 12.59 -9.95
CA ALA A 287 -18.89 12.81 -8.53
C ALA A 287 -17.80 12.19 -7.63
N ALA A 288 -17.36 10.97 -7.97
CA ALA A 288 -16.28 10.29 -7.29
C ALA A 288 -14.92 10.99 -7.45
N ALA A 289 -14.63 11.52 -8.64
CA ALA A 289 -13.41 12.27 -8.91
C ALA A 289 -13.33 13.54 -8.04
N ILE A 290 -14.45 14.26 -7.89
CA ILE A 290 -14.55 15.42 -7.00
C ILE A 290 -14.30 14.99 -5.54
N ALA A 291 -14.95 13.92 -5.09
CA ALA A 291 -14.76 13.38 -3.74
C ALA A 291 -13.32 12.88 -3.49
N GLY A 292 -12.65 12.37 -4.53
CA GLY A 292 -11.25 11.96 -4.51
C GLY A 292 -10.29 13.15 -4.45
N ALA A 293 -10.50 14.16 -5.29
CA ALA A 293 -9.66 15.36 -5.36
C ALA A 293 -9.62 16.12 -4.03
N ALA A 294 -10.76 16.25 -3.35
CA ALA A 294 -10.84 16.86 -2.02
C ALA A 294 -9.97 16.14 -0.97
N ALA A 295 -9.75 14.83 -1.11
CA ALA A 295 -8.94 14.05 -0.20
C ALA A 295 -7.43 14.20 -0.45
N ILE A 296 -7.01 14.62 -1.65
CA ILE A 296 -5.59 14.68 -2.05
C ILE A 296 -4.86 15.89 -1.43
N GLY A 297 -5.58 17.00 -1.20
CA GLY A 297 -4.98 18.25 -0.68
C GLY A 297 -4.31 18.14 0.69
N GLY A 298 -4.54 17.04 1.43
CA GLY A 298 -3.92 16.79 2.74
C GLY A 298 -2.62 15.97 2.71
N PHE A 299 -2.20 15.45 1.56
CA PHE A 299 -1.04 14.56 1.51
C PHE A 299 0.28 15.32 1.35
N ARG A 300 1.17 15.21 2.35
CA ARG A 300 2.57 15.61 2.22
C ARG A 300 3.30 14.60 1.34
N GLY A 301 4.14 15.10 0.42
CA GLY A 301 4.86 14.28 -0.55
C GLY A 301 5.61 13.10 0.08
N SER A 302 5.48 11.93 -0.52
CA SER A 302 6.22 10.72 -0.16
C SER A 302 7.09 10.31 -1.35
N SER A 303 8.29 9.83 -1.05
CA SER A 303 9.33 9.46 -2.03
C SER A 303 9.09 8.11 -2.73
N GLU A 304 8.00 7.41 -2.42
CA GLU A 304 7.63 6.20 -3.16
C GLU A 304 6.93 6.55 -4.49
N SER A 305 7.38 5.90 -5.57
CA SER A 305 6.91 6.10 -6.97
C SER A 305 5.40 5.95 -7.24
N LEU A 306 4.62 5.46 -6.27
CA LEU A 306 3.15 5.47 -6.34
C LEU A 306 2.58 5.43 -4.92
N ASN A 307 2.17 6.59 -4.42
CA ASN A 307 1.66 6.75 -3.06
C ASN A 307 0.38 5.92 -2.86
N LEU A 308 0.36 5.03 -1.86
CA LEU A 308 -0.80 4.22 -1.50
C LEU A 308 -2.09 5.05 -1.32
N PRO A 309 -2.06 6.26 -0.74
CA PRO A 309 -3.23 7.14 -0.69
C PRO A 309 -3.78 7.51 -2.07
N VAL A 310 -2.92 7.73 -3.07
CA VAL A 310 -3.36 8.04 -4.45
C VAL A 310 -4.07 6.84 -5.04
N LEU A 311 -3.56 5.63 -4.82
CA LEU A 311 -4.21 4.42 -5.31
C LEU A 311 -5.57 4.18 -4.63
N LEU A 312 -5.70 4.49 -3.34
CA LEU A 312 -6.99 4.47 -2.63
C LEU A 312 -7.96 5.53 -3.16
N THR A 313 -7.49 6.71 -3.56
CA THR A 313 -8.35 7.70 -4.24
C THR A 313 -8.75 7.23 -5.63
N LEU A 314 -7.88 6.54 -6.36
CA LEU A 314 -8.17 5.99 -7.68
C LEU A 314 -9.24 4.89 -7.61
N LEU A 315 -9.25 4.09 -6.54
CA LEU A 315 -10.30 3.10 -6.28
C LEU A 315 -11.69 3.72 -6.21
N LYS A 316 -11.81 4.99 -5.78
CA LYS A 316 -13.11 5.67 -5.69
C LYS A 316 -13.77 5.87 -7.05
N LEU A 317 -12.99 5.99 -8.13
CA LEU A 317 -13.54 6.26 -9.47
C LEU A 317 -14.44 5.12 -9.97
N PRO A 318 -13.96 3.87 -10.10
CA PRO A 318 -14.82 2.78 -10.54
C PRO A 318 -15.93 2.49 -9.53
N THR A 319 -15.68 2.59 -8.23
CA THR A 319 -16.75 2.39 -7.24
C THR A 319 -17.85 3.43 -7.38
N GLY A 320 -17.54 4.67 -7.75
CA GLY A 320 -18.54 5.72 -7.97
C GLY A 320 -19.38 5.53 -9.21
N ALA A 321 -18.77 5.11 -10.31
CA ALA A 321 -19.50 4.72 -11.51
C ALA A 321 -20.48 3.58 -11.21
N LEU A 322 -19.99 2.52 -10.54
CA LEU A 322 -20.79 1.37 -10.16
C LEU A 322 -21.90 1.71 -9.15
N THR A 323 -21.63 2.54 -8.14
CA THR A 323 -22.64 2.92 -7.14
C THR A 323 -23.70 3.84 -7.75
N ALA A 324 -23.35 4.71 -8.71
CA ALA A 324 -24.33 5.50 -9.44
C ALA A 324 -25.30 4.62 -10.23
N PHE A 325 -24.77 3.66 -10.99
CA PHE A 325 -25.58 2.69 -11.73
C PHE A 325 -26.46 1.83 -10.80
N LEU A 326 -25.85 1.21 -9.79
CA LEU A 326 -26.57 0.36 -8.84
C LEU A 326 -27.59 1.15 -8.01
N GLY A 327 -27.31 2.41 -7.66
CA GLY A 327 -28.23 3.26 -6.92
C GLY A 327 -29.48 3.60 -7.70
N VAL A 328 -29.35 3.95 -8.98
CA VAL A 328 -30.51 4.15 -9.86
C VAL A 328 -31.30 2.84 -10.02
N LEU A 329 -30.62 1.69 -10.11
CA LEU A 329 -31.30 0.39 -10.13
C LEU A 329 -32.03 0.07 -8.82
N LEU A 330 -31.49 0.42 -7.65
CA LEU A 330 -32.15 0.19 -6.37
C LEU A 330 -33.42 1.02 -6.21
N ILE A 331 -33.40 2.28 -6.68
CA ILE A 331 -34.62 3.10 -6.75
C ILE A 331 -35.65 2.40 -7.64
N ARG A 332 -35.27 1.94 -8.83
CA ARG A 332 -36.17 1.19 -9.72
C ARG A 332 -36.71 -0.08 -9.07
N GLY A 333 -35.89 -0.77 -8.27
CA GLY A 333 -36.26 -1.94 -7.50
C GLY A 333 -37.15 -1.65 -6.28
N GLN A 334 -37.53 -0.39 -6.03
CA GLN A 334 -38.37 0.02 -4.90
C GLN A 334 -37.75 -0.32 -3.53
N PHE A 335 -36.42 -0.49 -3.47
CA PHE A 335 -35.70 -0.77 -2.22
C PHE A 335 -35.55 0.46 -1.33
N ILE A 336 -35.76 1.67 -1.88
CA ILE A 336 -35.68 2.93 -1.13
C ILE A 336 -37.11 3.47 -0.95
N PRO A 337 -37.68 3.37 0.27
CA PRO A 337 -39.02 3.85 0.53
C PRO A 337 -39.11 5.36 0.31
N GLY A 338 -40.14 5.81 -0.42
CA GLY A 338 -40.39 7.22 -0.71
C GLY A 338 -39.63 7.80 -1.92
N LEU A 339 -38.80 7.02 -2.62
CA LEU A 339 -38.11 7.41 -3.86
C LEU A 339 -38.43 6.40 -4.96
N SER A 340 -39.66 6.44 -5.48
CA SER A 340 -40.19 5.43 -6.41
C SER A 340 -40.47 5.96 -7.82
N ALA A 341 -40.68 7.28 -7.95
CA ALA A 341 -40.97 7.95 -9.21
C ALA A 341 -39.98 9.11 -9.39
N LEU A 342 -39.04 8.92 -10.33
CA LEU A 342 -38.26 10.04 -10.84
C LEU A 342 -38.95 10.57 -12.08
N ASP A 343 -39.32 11.85 -12.02
CA ASP A 343 -40.22 12.47 -12.99
C ASP A 343 -39.47 13.07 -14.18
N THR A 344 -38.15 13.28 -14.04
CA THR A 344 -37.33 13.91 -15.10
C THR A 344 -35.96 13.24 -15.26
N PRO A 345 -35.37 13.27 -16.47
CA PRO A 345 -34.00 12.79 -16.69
C PRO A 345 -32.99 13.49 -15.77
N ALA A 346 -33.15 14.80 -15.54
CA ALA A 346 -32.30 15.57 -14.65
C ALA A 346 -32.33 15.04 -13.20
N GLN A 347 -33.48 14.59 -12.71
CA GLN A 347 -33.61 13.99 -11.38
C GLN A 347 -32.85 12.67 -11.31
N ILE A 348 -32.94 11.82 -12.34
CA ILE A 348 -32.20 10.54 -12.44
C ILE A 348 -30.70 10.80 -12.38
N LEU A 349 -30.21 11.73 -13.19
CA LEU A 349 -28.80 12.09 -13.24
C LEU A 349 -28.32 12.74 -11.93
N SER A 350 -29.19 13.50 -11.25
CA SER A 350 -28.89 14.09 -9.93
C SER A 350 -28.74 13.01 -8.86
N TRP A 351 -29.61 12.00 -8.85
CA TRP A 351 -29.45 10.86 -7.94
C TRP A 351 -28.23 10.01 -8.28
N ALA A 352 -27.90 9.82 -9.56
CA ALA A 352 -26.67 9.18 -9.98
C ALA A 352 -25.42 9.92 -9.43
N LEU A 353 -25.42 11.25 -9.48
CA LEU A 353 -24.38 12.09 -8.87
C LEU A 353 -24.29 11.85 -7.35
N VAL A 354 -25.42 11.88 -6.65
CA VAL A 354 -25.48 11.65 -5.19
C VAL A 354 -24.93 10.26 -4.83
N PHE A 355 -25.35 9.20 -5.52
CA PHE A 355 -24.85 7.85 -5.26
C PHE A 355 -23.38 7.67 -5.65
N GLY A 356 -22.92 8.34 -6.71
CA GLY A 356 -21.51 8.37 -7.09
C GLY A 356 -20.62 9.05 -6.05
N PHE A 357 -21.15 10.06 -5.35
CA PHE A 357 -20.47 10.72 -4.23
C PHE A 357 -20.56 9.91 -2.92
N ALA A 358 -21.72 9.30 -2.64
CA ALA A 358 -22.07 8.65 -1.37
C ALA A 358 -21.73 7.15 -1.30
N GLN A 359 -20.62 6.73 -1.92
CA GLN A 359 -20.23 5.31 -2.08
C GLN A 359 -20.16 4.52 -0.76
N HIS A 360 -19.64 5.14 0.31
CA HIS A 360 -19.53 4.51 1.63
C HIS A 360 -20.87 4.35 2.34
N LEU A 361 -21.82 5.27 2.11
CA LEU A 361 -23.17 5.15 2.65
C LEU A 361 -23.96 4.09 1.89
N PHE A 362 -23.80 4.06 0.57
CA PHE A 362 -24.44 3.10 -0.31
C PHE A 362 -24.10 1.65 0.06
N THR A 363 -22.82 1.33 0.19
CA THR A 363 -22.35 -0.02 0.55
C THR A 363 -22.88 -0.47 1.91
N ARG A 364 -22.84 0.41 2.91
CA ARG A 364 -23.43 0.13 4.23
C ARG A 364 -24.93 -0.12 4.19
N PHE A 365 -25.67 0.66 3.40
CA PHE A 365 -27.11 0.48 3.24
C PHE A 365 -27.45 -0.88 2.62
N VAL A 366 -26.76 -1.26 1.53
CA VAL A 366 -26.97 -2.56 0.88
C VAL A 366 -26.66 -3.71 1.85
N ASP A 367 -25.57 -3.63 2.60
CA ASP A 367 -25.22 -4.64 3.61
C ASP A 367 -26.31 -4.77 4.69
N GLN A 368 -26.83 -3.65 5.20
CA GLN A 368 -27.90 -3.64 6.20
C GLN A 368 -29.21 -4.25 5.67
N GLN A 369 -29.59 -3.93 4.43
CA GLN A 369 -30.77 -4.52 3.80
C GLN A 369 -30.58 -6.03 3.56
N GLY A 370 -29.40 -6.45 3.10
CA GLY A 370 -29.06 -7.86 2.93
C GLY A 370 -29.18 -8.65 4.23
N GLN A 371 -28.66 -8.11 5.34
CA GLN A 371 -28.80 -8.72 6.66
C GLN A 371 -30.27 -8.81 7.12
N THR A 372 -31.07 -7.79 6.84
CA THR A 372 -32.51 -7.80 7.18
C THR A 372 -33.25 -8.90 6.43
N VAL A 373 -32.98 -9.07 5.13
CA VAL A 373 -33.55 -10.16 4.31
C VAL A 373 -33.10 -11.53 4.82
N LEU A 374 -31.80 -11.69 5.13
CA LEU A 374 -31.27 -12.95 5.68
C LEU A 374 -31.91 -13.31 7.03
N ASN A 375 -32.12 -12.32 7.90
CA ASN A 375 -32.76 -12.52 9.20
C ASN A 375 -34.24 -12.89 9.07
N ASN A 376 -34.94 -12.39 8.05
CA ASN A 376 -36.34 -12.74 7.77
C ASN A 376 -36.50 -14.15 7.17
N VAL A 377 -35.45 -14.72 6.57
CA VAL A 377 -35.46 -16.06 5.95
C VAL A 377 -34.92 -17.13 6.91
N ARG A 378 -34.13 -16.74 7.92
CA ARG A 378 -33.68 -17.67 8.96
C ARG A 378 -34.91 -18.08 9.80
N PRO A 379 -35.31 -19.37 9.82
CA PRO A 379 -36.45 -19.79 10.64
C PRO A 379 -36.16 -19.42 12.10
N PRO A 380 -37.19 -19.03 12.88
CA PRO A 380 -36.99 -18.72 14.29
C PRO A 380 -36.27 -19.90 14.92
N ASP A 381 -35.14 -19.60 15.57
CA ASP A 381 -34.42 -20.58 16.35
C ASP A 381 -35.45 -21.20 17.30
N LYS A 382 -35.72 -22.50 17.14
CA LYS A 382 -36.56 -23.25 18.09
C LYS A 382 -35.72 -23.41 19.35
N GLY A 383 -35.55 -22.30 20.07
CA GLY A 383 -34.92 -22.23 21.37
C GLY A 383 -35.91 -22.75 22.41
N GLU A 384 -35.60 -23.94 22.89
CA GLU A 384 -35.73 -24.36 24.30
C GLU A 384 -37.12 -24.15 24.94
N GLU A 385 -37.96 -25.18 24.83
CA GLU A 385 -38.87 -25.54 25.92
C GLU A 385 -38.05 -25.81 27.18
N THR A 386 -37.89 -24.78 28.01
CA THR A 386 -37.58 -24.95 29.43
C THR A 386 -38.84 -24.65 30.22
N GLY A 387 -39.39 -25.69 30.85
CA GLY A 387 -40.24 -25.51 32.02
C GLY A 387 -41.52 -26.34 32.03
N THR A 388 -41.42 -27.65 32.29
CA THR A 388 -42.32 -28.33 33.24
C THR A 388 -41.82 -29.75 33.54
N ARG A 389 -41.04 -29.91 34.62
CA ARG A 389 -41.42 -30.70 35.80
C ARG A 389 -40.37 -30.62 36.89
#